data_AF-A0A2J7Q2H1-F1
#
_entry.id   AF-A0A2J7Q2H1-F1
#
_cell.length_a   1.000
_cell.length_b   1.000
_cell.length_c   1.000
_cell.angle_alpha   90.00
_cell.angle_beta   90.00
_cell.angle_gamma   90.00
#
_symmetry.space_group_name_H-M   'P 1'
#
loop_
_entity.id
_entity.type
_entity.pdbx_description
1 polymer ?
#
loop_
_entity_poly.entity_id
_entity_poly.type
_entity_poly.pdbx_seq_one_letter_code
_entity_poly.pdbx_strand_id
1 'polypeptide(L)'
;MGTQKPVEWVSALITRFEEQLPCRTGPQNTHSRVNEEQNKKCLVQISRHRFSLVISGLTKILQRVNELFLSVVSGPRPHGPDMELNCYESLLIVLDTLEKCLSNQPKDTARYDEAMNVKLLLREICQFIDVPNDNPTVLQLKNLASKVLFALSLNFFNAVFNRISGRLQELSACNEENPDYSDIELIQHINVDVDRLIRLLNESIQKFRLLKKSAQLVLMTSLEKAIWNWMDTYPNEFADLQKKHNEELAKCCEGLFDILDSFADNKKGRAAVWPLQIMLLVLSPKVLEEIVNADSGAPCSPRHSKKKQFIDSVKRAIGQHGTSKQLTEAAAVTCVKLCKASTYINNLDSNNVAFTLVQNIINELKNLLFSPSKPFTRGQNYVLHDIDLMIDCFVSCFRIKPHNNEALKVCLNPNSSFLYHYVLISSLYRIITQPRLPWWPQIDLVYNKSSDLRLMFTDTLNKALQGCITHTTLRMIPSFALKGKESASKFKEKGDEIPVIKNLLLLIVRLIHADPMLMLNNQGKTGHEIQSSTLDLINGLVSLVYKPTMPDVAQEAMEALLVLHQPEKIEVWNPEAPINTFWDVSSQVLFTISQKLIQHQIMDYTDILKWLRDILMCRNAFLLRHKDYANL
;
A
#
# COMPACT_ATOMS: atom_id res chain seq x y z
N MET A 1 -45.85 -10.01 -27.97
CA MET A 1 -45.40 -8.71 -27.42
C MET A 1 -45.04 -8.85 -25.94
N GLY A 2 -43.89 -9.44 -25.58
CA GLY A 2 -43.62 -9.85 -24.19
C GLY A 2 -42.21 -9.61 -23.63
N THR A 3 -41.34 -8.83 -24.30
CA THR A 3 -39.91 -8.74 -23.94
C THR A 3 -39.36 -7.34 -23.66
N GLN A 4 -40.14 -6.26 -23.78
CA GLN A 4 -39.65 -4.88 -23.59
C GLN A 4 -39.50 -4.43 -22.13
N LYS A 5 -40.35 -4.92 -21.21
CA LYS A 5 -40.36 -4.46 -19.81
C LYS A 5 -39.00 -4.59 -19.09
N PRO A 6 -38.21 -5.68 -19.23
CA PRO A 6 -36.94 -5.79 -18.50
C PRO A 6 -35.88 -4.76 -18.93
N VAL A 7 -35.91 -4.26 -20.16
CA VAL A 7 -34.92 -3.27 -20.64
C VAL A 7 -35.22 -1.90 -20.08
N GLU A 8 -36.50 -1.49 -20.13
CA GLU A 8 -36.97 -0.21 -19.61
C GLU A 8 -36.69 -0.05 -18.11
N TRP A 9 -36.83 -1.13 -17.34
CA TRP A 9 -36.55 -1.12 -15.90
C TRP A 9 -35.07 -0.89 -15.59
N VAL A 10 -34.17 -1.52 -16.36
CA VAL A 10 -32.73 -1.32 -16.16
C VAL A 10 -32.33 0.08 -16.61
N SER A 11 -32.89 0.59 -17.72
CA SER A 11 -32.69 1.98 -18.13
C SER A 11 -33.18 2.98 -17.07
N ALA A 12 -34.36 2.77 -16.50
CA ALA A 12 -34.90 3.61 -15.43
C ALA A 12 -34.03 3.58 -14.16
N LEU A 13 -33.47 2.42 -13.81
CA LEU A 13 -32.54 2.31 -12.68
C LEU A 13 -31.23 3.06 -12.94
N ILE A 14 -30.68 2.98 -14.15
CA ILE A 14 -29.48 3.72 -14.55
C ILE A 14 -29.73 5.23 -14.50
N THR A 15 -30.87 5.69 -15.02
CA THR A 15 -31.27 7.10 -14.95
C THR A 15 -31.42 7.57 -13.51
N ARG A 16 -32.12 6.79 -12.66
CA ARG A 16 -32.26 7.11 -11.23
C ARG A 16 -30.91 7.18 -10.52
N PHE A 17 -29.98 6.28 -10.85
CA PHE A 17 -28.63 6.30 -10.30
C PHE A 17 -27.90 7.59 -10.70
N GLU A 18 -27.94 8.01 -11.97
CA GLU A 18 -27.33 9.26 -12.44
C GLU A 18 -27.94 10.50 -11.77
N GLU A 19 -29.27 10.55 -11.64
CA GLU A 19 -29.99 11.67 -11.03
C GLU A 19 -29.67 11.86 -9.55
N GLN A 20 -29.20 10.81 -8.86
CA GLN A 20 -28.84 10.84 -7.44
C GLN A 20 -27.36 11.08 -7.17
N LEU A 21 -26.55 11.30 -8.21
CA LEU A 21 -25.14 11.63 -8.03
C LEU A 21 -24.96 13.02 -7.42
N PRO A 22 -23.95 13.23 -6.55
CA PRO A 22 -23.69 14.53 -5.94
C PRO A 22 -23.59 15.70 -6.94
N CYS A 23 -23.08 15.48 -8.14
CA CYS A 23 -23.01 16.51 -9.19
C CYS A 23 -24.39 17.00 -9.70
N ARG A 24 -25.47 16.26 -9.42
CA ARG A 24 -26.86 16.61 -9.73
C ARG A 24 -27.63 17.10 -8.51
N THR A 25 -27.42 16.47 -7.35
CA THR A 25 -28.22 16.73 -6.13
C THR A 25 -27.56 17.68 -5.14
N GLY A 26 -26.27 17.95 -5.28
CA GLY A 26 -25.46 18.65 -4.28
C GLY A 26 -24.99 17.72 -3.14
N PRO A 27 -24.53 18.31 -2.00
CA PRO A 27 -23.93 17.58 -0.89
C PRO A 27 -24.83 16.48 -0.33
N GLN A 28 -24.24 15.31 -0.08
CA GLN A 28 -25.01 14.17 0.37
C GLN A 28 -25.39 14.26 1.85
N ASN A 29 -26.65 13.95 2.16
CA ASN A 29 -27.12 13.69 3.52
C ASN A 29 -27.20 12.17 3.80
N THR A 30 -27.51 11.78 5.03
CA THR A 30 -27.58 10.36 5.42
C THR A 30 -28.55 9.56 4.55
N HIS A 31 -29.69 10.15 4.18
CA HIS A 31 -30.71 9.46 3.39
C HIS A 31 -30.30 9.30 1.92
N SER A 32 -29.65 10.30 1.32
CA SER A 32 -29.14 10.20 -0.05
C SER A 32 -28.05 9.14 -0.18
N ARG A 33 -27.15 9.02 0.81
CA ARG A 33 -26.12 7.97 0.86
C ARG A 33 -26.71 6.56 0.90
N VAL A 34 -27.75 6.35 1.70
CA VAL A 34 -28.44 5.04 1.78
C VAL A 34 -29.09 4.68 0.43
N ASN A 35 -29.75 5.65 -0.21
CA ASN A 35 -30.40 5.43 -1.52
C ASN A 35 -29.39 5.14 -2.64
N GLU A 36 -28.28 5.89 -2.66
CA GLU A 36 -27.18 5.66 -3.61
C GLU A 36 -26.63 4.23 -3.47
N GLU A 37 -26.28 3.82 -2.25
CA GLU A 37 -25.73 2.49 -1.98
C GLU A 37 -26.75 1.38 -2.32
N GLN A 38 -28.05 1.63 -2.13
CA GLN A 38 -29.10 0.71 -2.56
C GLN A 38 -29.19 0.60 -4.09
N ASN A 39 -29.19 1.71 -4.82
CA ASN A 39 -29.23 1.71 -6.29
C ASN A 39 -28.00 1.02 -6.88
N LYS A 40 -26.83 1.30 -6.33
CA LYS A 40 -25.57 0.64 -6.66
C LYS A 40 -25.63 -0.86 -6.45
N LYS A 41 -26.12 -1.33 -5.30
CA LYS A 41 -26.34 -2.76 -5.05
C LYS A 41 -27.29 -3.38 -6.08
N CYS A 42 -28.37 -2.70 -6.44
CA CYS A 42 -29.29 -3.15 -7.48
C CYS A 42 -28.61 -3.26 -8.85
N LEU A 43 -27.83 -2.26 -9.28
CA LEU A 43 -27.10 -2.27 -10.54
C LEU A 43 -26.09 -3.43 -10.59
N VAL A 44 -25.36 -3.67 -9.49
CA VAL A 44 -24.41 -4.78 -9.37
C VAL A 44 -25.10 -6.13 -9.49
N GLN A 45 -26.29 -6.32 -8.93
CA GLN A 45 -27.04 -7.57 -9.09
C GLN A 45 -27.57 -7.76 -10.51
N ILE A 46 -28.11 -6.69 -11.11
CA ILE A 46 -28.67 -6.74 -12.46
C ILE A 46 -27.59 -6.96 -13.52
N SER A 47 -26.37 -6.42 -13.32
CA SER A 47 -25.26 -6.56 -14.26
C SER A 47 -24.88 -8.03 -14.53
N ARG A 48 -25.17 -8.95 -13.58
CA ARG A 48 -24.99 -10.40 -13.76
C ARG A 48 -25.85 -10.99 -14.88
N HIS A 49 -26.99 -10.36 -15.19
CA HIS A 49 -27.94 -10.84 -16.20
C HIS A 49 -28.04 -9.93 -17.42
N ARG A 50 -27.73 -8.63 -17.25
CA ARG A 50 -27.84 -7.58 -18.28
C ARG A 50 -26.57 -6.74 -18.38
N PHE A 51 -25.42 -7.42 -18.41
CA PHE A 51 -24.10 -6.80 -18.39
C PHE A 51 -23.93 -5.67 -19.41
N SER A 52 -24.15 -5.98 -20.70
CA SER A 52 -23.98 -5.04 -21.81
C SER A 52 -24.72 -3.71 -21.58
N LEU A 53 -25.96 -3.78 -21.10
CA LEU A 53 -26.80 -2.59 -20.89
C LEU A 53 -26.37 -1.78 -19.67
N VAL A 54 -26.04 -2.44 -18.56
CA VAL A 54 -25.54 -1.77 -17.34
C VAL A 54 -24.20 -1.10 -17.59
N ILE A 55 -23.24 -1.81 -18.21
CA ILE A 55 -21.92 -1.24 -18.52
C ILE A 55 -22.04 -0.09 -19.50
N SER A 56 -22.80 -0.24 -20.60
CA SER A 56 -23.02 0.86 -21.55
C SER A 56 -23.61 2.09 -20.88
N GLY A 57 -24.58 1.91 -19.98
CA GLY A 57 -25.17 3.00 -19.21
C GLY A 57 -24.17 3.68 -18.28
N LEU A 58 -23.45 2.91 -17.47
CA LEU A 58 -22.44 3.43 -16.55
C LEU A 58 -21.27 4.11 -17.27
N THR A 59 -20.81 3.58 -18.40
CA THR A 59 -19.78 4.23 -19.24
C THR A 59 -20.25 5.58 -19.75
N LYS A 60 -21.50 5.70 -20.19
CA LYS A 60 -22.08 6.99 -20.62
C LYS A 60 -22.21 7.99 -19.47
N ILE A 61 -22.53 7.51 -18.27
CA ILE A 61 -22.57 8.37 -17.06
C ILE A 61 -21.15 8.84 -16.74
N LEU A 62 -20.17 7.93 -16.71
CA LEU A 62 -18.76 8.25 -16.46
C LEU A 62 -18.26 9.32 -17.42
N GLN A 63 -18.53 9.16 -18.72
CA GLN A 63 -18.17 10.13 -19.75
C GLN A 63 -18.77 11.52 -19.44
N ARG A 64 -20.09 11.60 -19.18
CA ARG A 64 -20.77 12.87 -18.89
C ARG A 64 -20.25 13.55 -17.63
N VAL A 65 -20.03 12.78 -16.55
CA VAL A 65 -19.52 13.32 -15.28
C VAL A 65 -18.08 13.78 -15.44
N ASN A 66 -17.25 13.06 -16.21
CA ASN A 66 -15.87 13.47 -16.47
C ASN A 66 -15.79 14.74 -17.33
N GLU A 67 -16.60 14.84 -18.39
CA GLU A 67 -16.71 16.05 -19.21
C GLU A 67 -17.14 17.26 -18.35
N LEU A 68 -18.11 17.07 -17.44
CA LEU A 68 -18.53 18.09 -16.49
C LEU A 68 -17.38 18.47 -15.54
N PHE A 69 -16.70 17.49 -14.94
CA PHE A 69 -15.56 17.71 -14.05
C PHE A 69 -14.46 18.52 -14.74
N LEU A 70 -14.05 18.14 -15.94
CA LEU A 70 -13.04 18.85 -16.73
C LEU A 70 -13.49 20.28 -17.08
N SER A 71 -14.77 20.48 -17.40
CA SER A 71 -15.32 21.82 -17.66
C SER A 71 -15.32 22.73 -16.43
N VAL A 72 -15.48 22.15 -15.23
CA VAL A 72 -15.45 22.86 -13.95
C VAL A 72 -14.02 23.25 -13.59
N VAL A 73 -13.07 22.32 -13.74
CA VAL A 73 -11.66 22.52 -13.39
C VAL A 73 -10.93 23.43 -14.39
N SER A 74 -11.23 23.32 -15.68
CA SER A 74 -10.52 24.03 -16.76
C SER A 74 -11.30 25.20 -17.37
N GLY A 75 -12.52 25.47 -16.87
CA GLY A 75 -13.42 26.47 -17.45
C GLY A 75 -13.02 27.92 -17.13
N PRO A 76 -13.42 28.90 -17.99
CA PRO A 76 -13.09 30.32 -17.82
C PRO A 76 -13.81 30.99 -16.65
N ARG A 77 -14.75 30.31 -15.98
CA ARG A 77 -15.41 30.77 -14.75
C ARG A 77 -15.16 29.73 -13.65
N PRO A 78 -14.57 30.12 -12.50
CA PRO A 78 -14.48 29.23 -11.36
C PRO A 78 -15.92 28.95 -10.88
N HIS A 79 -16.38 27.74 -11.12
CA HIS A 79 -17.57 27.25 -10.41
C HIS A 79 -17.14 27.02 -8.96
N GLY A 80 -18.05 27.24 -7.99
CA GLY A 80 -17.69 27.16 -6.57
C GLY A 80 -17.06 25.81 -6.19
N PRO A 81 -16.18 25.77 -5.16
CA PRO A 81 -15.45 24.57 -4.74
C PRO A 81 -16.36 23.37 -4.44
N ASP A 82 -17.61 23.65 -4.04
CA ASP A 82 -18.62 22.62 -3.78
C ASP A 82 -18.97 21.82 -5.04
N MET A 83 -18.98 22.44 -6.23
CA MET A 83 -19.35 21.74 -7.47
C MET A 83 -18.23 20.84 -8.00
N GLU A 84 -16.97 21.25 -7.82
CA GLU A 84 -15.81 20.43 -8.11
C GLU A 84 -15.81 19.18 -7.22
N LEU A 85 -16.00 19.37 -5.91
CA LEU A 85 -16.08 18.27 -4.93
C LEU A 85 -17.22 17.30 -5.27
N ASN A 86 -18.41 17.82 -5.62
CA ASN A 86 -19.54 16.99 -5.99
C ASN A 86 -19.28 16.17 -7.28
N CYS A 87 -18.62 16.76 -8.29
CA CYS A 87 -18.22 16.02 -9.49
C CYS A 87 -17.18 14.94 -9.18
N TYR A 88 -16.20 15.27 -8.34
CA TYR A 88 -15.20 14.34 -7.87
C TYR A 88 -15.83 13.14 -7.13
N GLU A 89 -16.69 13.38 -6.14
CA GLU A 89 -17.41 12.31 -5.42
C GLU A 89 -18.24 11.45 -6.37
N SER A 90 -18.90 12.09 -7.36
CA SER A 90 -19.67 11.37 -8.37
C SER A 90 -18.80 10.44 -9.21
N LEU A 91 -17.59 10.86 -9.60
CA LEU A 91 -16.65 10.00 -10.32
C LEU A 91 -16.22 8.79 -9.47
N LEU A 92 -15.95 8.99 -8.17
CA LEU A 92 -15.62 7.90 -7.24
C LEU A 92 -16.75 6.86 -7.18
N ILE A 93 -18.00 7.32 -7.04
CA ILE A 93 -19.20 6.47 -6.97
C ILE A 93 -19.38 5.65 -8.25
N VAL A 94 -19.24 6.29 -9.41
CA VAL A 94 -19.42 5.63 -10.72
C VAL A 94 -18.31 4.59 -10.96
N LEU A 95 -17.05 4.92 -10.68
CA LEU A 95 -15.92 4.00 -10.83
C LEU A 95 -16.03 2.81 -9.87
N ASP A 96 -16.39 3.03 -8.59
CA ASP A 96 -16.62 1.96 -7.62
C ASP A 96 -17.78 1.04 -8.04
N THR A 97 -18.84 1.61 -8.62
CA THR A 97 -19.98 0.83 -9.14
C THR A 97 -19.58 -0.01 -10.36
N LEU A 98 -18.78 0.57 -11.28
CA LEU A 98 -18.23 -0.14 -12.45
C LEU A 98 -17.33 -1.32 -12.02
N GLU A 99 -16.42 -1.10 -11.08
CA GLU A 99 -15.54 -2.13 -10.53
C GLU A 99 -16.37 -3.29 -9.98
N LYS A 100 -17.35 -3.02 -9.12
CA LYS A 100 -18.21 -4.06 -8.54
C LYS A 100 -19.04 -4.80 -9.57
N CYS A 101 -19.49 -4.14 -10.64
CA CYS A 101 -20.21 -4.79 -11.73
C CYS A 101 -19.31 -5.76 -12.52
N LEU A 102 -18.06 -5.37 -12.78
CA LEU A 102 -17.09 -6.18 -13.52
C LEU A 102 -16.60 -7.38 -12.70
N SER A 103 -16.28 -7.16 -11.42
CA SER A 103 -15.79 -8.20 -10.49
C SER A 103 -16.83 -9.29 -10.21
N ASN A 104 -18.12 -9.02 -10.41
CA ASN A 104 -19.23 -9.95 -10.18
C ASN A 104 -19.70 -10.70 -11.43
N GLN A 105 -18.99 -10.59 -12.55
CA GLN A 105 -19.35 -11.26 -13.81
C GLN A 105 -19.10 -12.78 -13.75
N PRO A 106 -20.04 -13.63 -14.24
CA PRO A 106 -19.77 -15.05 -14.46
C PRO A 106 -18.76 -15.25 -15.60
N LYS A 107 -17.88 -16.25 -15.46
CA LYS A 107 -16.70 -16.46 -16.34
C LYS A 107 -17.01 -16.83 -17.81
N ASP A 108 -18.26 -17.18 -18.16
CA ASP A 108 -18.60 -17.88 -19.42
C ASP A 108 -19.56 -17.15 -20.37
N THR A 109 -19.77 -15.83 -20.26
CA THR A 109 -20.87 -15.16 -21.01
C THR A 109 -20.49 -14.14 -22.08
N ALA A 110 -19.23 -14.07 -22.52
CA ALA A 110 -18.79 -13.02 -23.47
C ALA A 110 -19.55 -13.04 -24.82
N ARG A 111 -20.49 -12.11 -25.02
CA ARG A 111 -21.21 -11.87 -26.29
C ARG A 111 -20.58 -10.73 -27.08
N TYR A 112 -20.80 -10.69 -28.40
CA TYR A 112 -20.21 -9.68 -29.30
C TYR A 112 -20.55 -8.22 -28.89
N ASP A 113 -21.80 -7.94 -28.50
CA ASP A 113 -22.22 -6.61 -28.04
C ASP A 113 -21.47 -6.14 -26.78
N GLU A 114 -20.97 -7.08 -25.98
CA GLU A 114 -20.19 -6.77 -24.78
C GLU A 114 -18.79 -6.29 -25.15
N ALA A 115 -18.20 -6.81 -26.23
CA ALA A 115 -16.87 -6.42 -26.69
C ALA A 115 -16.80 -4.94 -27.14
N MET A 116 -17.87 -4.41 -27.76
CA MET A 116 -17.93 -2.99 -28.15
C MET A 116 -18.03 -2.07 -26.92
N ASN A 117 -18.91 -2.41 -25.98
CA ASN A 117 -19.04 -1.64 -24.73
C ASN A 117 -17.75 -1.67 -23.90
N VAL A 118 -17.04 -2.80 -23.89
CA VAL A 118 -15.74 -2.93 -23.24
C VAL A 118 -14.70 -2.01 -23.88
N LYS A 119 -14.66 -1.89 -25.22
CA LYS A 119 -13.74 -0.96 -25.90
C LYS A 119 -14.03 0.50 -25.54
N LEU A 120 -15.31 0.87 -25.48
CA LEU A 120 -15.72 2.22 -25.06
C LEU A 120 -15.32 2.48 -23.61
N LEU A 121 -15.62 1.55 -22.70
CA LEU A 121 -15.22 1.68 -21.30
C LEU A 121 -13.70 1.79 -21.16
N LEU A 122 -12.93 0.94 -21.84
CA LEU A 122 -11.47 0.98 -21.80
C LEU A 122 -10.92 2.35 -22.21
N ARG A 123 -11.49 2.97 -23.25
CA ARG A 123 -11.12 4.33 -23.67
C ARG A 123 -11.37 5.37 -22.58
N GLU A 124 -12.50 5.29 -21.88
CA GLU A 124 -12.80 6.22 -20.78
C GLU A 124 -11.90 5.97 -19.56
N ILE A 125 -11.58 4.72 -19.25
CA ILE A 125 -10.73 4.38 -18.10
C ILE A 125 -9.28 4.83 -18.28
N CYS A 126 -8.74 4.77 -19.51
CA CYS A 126 -7.39 5.28 -19.80
C CYS A 126 -7.21 6.76 -19.39
N GLN A 127 -8.23 7.60 -19.57
CA GLN A 127 -8.17 9.03 -19.21
C GLN A 127 -7.89 9.28 -17.72
N PHE A 128 -8.21 8.33 -16.84
CA PHE A 128 -7.94 8.42 -15.40
C PHE A 128 -6.60 7.81 -14.98
N ILE A 129 -6.02 6.95 -15.83
CA ILE A 129 -4.72 6.30 -15.58
C ILE A 129 -3.59 7.25 -16.02
N ASP A 130 -3.80 7.96 -17.13
CA ASP A 130 -2.82 8.78 -17.84
C ASP A 130 -2.55 10.15 -17.16
N VAL A 131 -3.08 10.38 -15.96
CA VAL A 131 -2.97 11.67 -15.23
C VAL A 131 -1.70 11.71 -14.36
N PRO A 132 -0.92 12.83 -14.38
CA PRO A 132 0.24 13.00 -13.51
C PRO A 132 -0.14 13.00 -12.02
N ASN A 133 0.75 12.45 -11.18
CA ASN A 133 0.53 12.16 -9.76
C ASN A 133 0.58 13.37 -8.81
N ASP A 134 0.30 14.59 -9.29
CA ASP A 134 0.58 15.82 -8.54
C ASP A 134 -0.53 16.21 -7.54
N ASN A 135 -1.73 15.62 -7.66
CA ASN A 135 -2.88 15.94 -6.80
C ASN A 135 -3.41 14.68 -6.08
N PRO A 136 -3.54 14.67 -4.72
CA PRO A 136 -4.03 13.51 -3.97
C PRO A 136 -5.45 13.07 -4.36
N THR A 137 -6.29 14.00 -4.79
CA THR A 137 -7.63 13.76 -5.34
C THR A 137 -7.56 12.91 -6.61
N VAL A 138 -6.61 13.22 -7.49
CA VAL A 138 -6.36 12.45 -8.73
C VAL A 138 -5.86 11.03 -8.43
N LEU A 139 -5.08 10.85 -7.35
CA LEU A 139 -4.54 9.53 -6.98
C LEU A 139 -5.65 8.54 -6.59
N GLN A 140 -6.70 8.98 -5.90
CA GLN A 140 -7.83 8.10 -5.55
C GLN A 140 -8.62 7.67 -6.80
N LEU A 141 -8.87 8.59 -7.74
CA LEU A 141 -9.50 8.27 -9.02
C LEU A 141 -8.66 7.28 -9.82
N LYS A 142 -7.35 7.50 -9.91
CA LYS A 142 -6.41 6.60 -10.58
C LYS A 142 -6.41 5.20 -9.96
N ASN A 143 -6.45 5.11 -8.63
CA ASN A 143 -6.54 3.83 -7.91
C ASN A 143 -7.85 3.09 -8.22
N LEU A 144 -8.99 3.79 -8.24
CA LEU A 144 -10.27 3.16 -8.63
C LEU A 144 -10.29 2.76 -10.11
N ALA A 145 -9.80 3.62 -11.00
CA ALA A 145 -9.67 3.31 -12.43
C ALA A 145 -8.77 2.09 -12.67
N SER A 146 -7.67 1.96 -11.92
CA SER A 146 -6.83 0.76 -11.93
C SER A 146 -7.60 -0.48 -11.50
N LYS A 147 -8.46 -0.41 -10.47
CA LYS A 147 -9.29 -1.54 -10.04
C LYS A 147 -10.34 -1.91 -11.09
N VAL A 148 -10.96 -0.92 -11.72
CA VAL A 148 -11.89 -1.14 -12.85
C VAL A 148 -11.16 -1.84 -14.00
N LEU A 149 -9.96 -1.38 -14.38
CA LEU A 149 -9.16 -2.00 -15.43
C LEU A 149 -8.74 -3.44 -15.08
N PHE A 150 -8.32 -3.67 -13.84
CA PHE A 150 -8.01 -5.00 -13.32
C PHE A 150 -9.22 -5.93 -13.45
N ALA A 151 -10.39 -5.50 -12.96
CA ALA A 151 -11.64 -6.25 -13.05
C ALA A 151 -12.09 -6.49 -14.50
N LEU A 152 -11.91 -5.50 -15.39
CA LEU A 152 -12.19 -5.62 -16.82
C LEU A 152 -11.32 -6.68 -17.48
N SER A 153 -10.03 -6.69 -17.17
CA SER A 153 -9.06 -7.61 -17.77
C SER A 153 -9.25 -9.07 -17.33
N LEU A 154 -9.95 -9.35 -16.23
CA LEU A 154 -10.29 -10.71 -15.80
C LEU A 154 -11.01 -11.49 -16.91
N ASN A 155 -12.09 -10.89 -17.46
CA ASN A 155 -12.94 -11.55 -18.47
C ASN A 155 -12.67 -11.04 -19.90
N PHE A 156 -12.12 -9.84 -20.06
CA PHE A 156 -11.91 -9.22 -21.37
C PHE A 156 -10.43 -8.93 -21.66
N PHE A 157 -9.52 -9.82 -21.22
CA PHE A 157 -8.08 -9.68 -21.41
C PHE A 157 -7.68 -9.35 -22.85
N ASN A 158 -8.24 -10.05 -23.84
CA ASN A 158 -7.89 -9.83 -25.25
C ASN A 158 -8.17 -8.40 -25.73
N ALA A 159 -9.23 -7.74 -25.22
CA ALA A 159 -9.53 -6.37 -25.60
C ALA A 159 -8.45 -5.40 -25.08
N VAL A 160 -8.03 -5.59 -23.82
CA VAL A 160 -6.98 -4.77 -23.20
C VAL A 160 -5.61 -5.08 -23.80
N PHE A 161 -5.28 -6.36 -23.98
CA PHE A 161 -4.05 -6.82 -24.62
C PHE A 161 -3.90 -6.27 -26.05
N ASN A 162 -4.96 -6.29 -26.86
CA ASN A 162 -4.92 -5.75 -28.21
C ASN A 162 -4.69 -4.23 -28.24
N ARG A 163 -5.19 -3.48 -27.24
CA ARG A 163 -4.89 -2.05 -27.09
C ARG A 163 -3.41 -1.83 -26.79
N ILE A 164 -2.85 -2.60 -25.85
CA ILE A 164 -1.43 -2.55 -25.49
C ILE A 164 -0.54 -2.92 -26.68
N SER A 165 -0.81 -4.06 -27.33
CA SER A 165 -0.07 -4.52 -28.52
C SER A 165 -0.18 -3.51 -29.67
N GLY A 166 -1.37 -2.95 -29.91
CA GLY A 166 -1.58 -1.88 -30.88
C GLY A 166 -0.68 -0.66 -30.62
N ARG A 167 -0.63 -0.19 -29.36
CA ARG A 167 0.26 0.92 -29.00
C ARG A 167 1.74 0.57 -29.17
N LEU A 168 2.16 -0.63 -28.78
CA LEU A 168 3.55 -1.07 -28.97
C LEU A 168 3.91 -1.11 -30.47
N GLN A 169 2.98 -1.54 -31.31
CA GLN A 169 3.15 -1.54 -32.76
C GLN A 169 3.23 -0.12 -33.32
N GLU A 170 2.37 0.80 -32.89
CA GLU A 170 2.43 2.22 -33.28
C GLU A 170 3.76 2.85 -32.90
N LEU A 171 4.21 2.67 -31.65
CA LEU A 171 5.48 3.22 -31.15
C LEU A 171 6.70 2.61 -31.82
N SER A 172 6.62 1.37 -32.32
CA SER A 172 7.71 0.73 -33.07
C SER A 172 7.97 1.38 -34.43
N ALA A 173 6.98 2.05 -35.00
CA ALA A 173 7.06 2.75 -36.29
C ALA A 173 7.01 4.29 -36.13
N CYS A 174 6.93 4.79 -34.90
CA CYS A 174 6.72 6.20 -34.60
C CYS A 174 8.03 7.00 -34.69
N ASN A 175 8.01 8.08 -35.48
CA ASN A 175 9.13 9.00 -35.61
C ASN A 175 9.04 10.23 -34.70
N GLU A 176 7.91 10.48 -34.04
CA GLU A 176 7.71 11.64 -33.16
C GLU A 176 8.73 11.70 -32.00
N GLU A 177 9.20 12.89 -31.63
CA GLU A 177 10.21 13.07 -30.58
C GLU A 177 9.67 12.76 -29.18
N ASN A 178 8.39 13.10 -28.91
CA ASN A 178 7.73 12.89 -27.61
C ASN A 178 6.39 12.15 -27.77
N PRO A 179 6.39 10.86 -28.14
CA PRO A 179 5.17 10.10 -28.28
C PRO A 179 4.56 9.76 -26.91
N ASP A 180 3.25 9.54 -26.91
CA ASP A 180 2.48 9.13 -25.73
C ASP A 180 2.69 7.64 -25.38
N TYR A 181 3.15 7.38 -24.16
CA TYR A 181 3.45 6.04 -23.64
C TYR A 181 2.37 5.47 -22.72
N SER A 182 1.29 6.20 -22.46
CA SER A 182 0.39 5.92 -21.34
C SER A 182 -0.32 4.55 -21.48
N ASP A 183 -0.65 4.15 -22.71
CA ASP A 183 -1.22 2.84 -23.02
C ASP A 183 -0.25 1.65 -22.70
N ILE A 184 1.07 1.88 -22.62
CA ILE A 184 2.02 0.86 -22.13
C ILE A 184 1.84 0.64 -20.63
N GLU A 185 1.57 1.71 -19.87
CA GLU A 185 1.39 1.64 -18.42
C GLU A 185 0.17 0.80 -18.01
N LEU A 186 -0.79 0.56 -18.91
CA LEU A 186 -1.90 -0.36 -18.68
C LEU A 186 -1.43 -1.76 -18.25
N ILE A 187 -0.25 -2.19 -18.72
CA ILE A 187 0.36 -3.48 -18.33
C ILE A 187 0.47 -3.62 -16.80
N GLN A 188 0.71 -2.53 -16.07
CA GLN A 188 0.88 -2.57 -14.61
C GLN A 188 -0.45 -2.70 -13.83
N HIS A 189 -1.60 -2.54 -14.51
CA HIS A 189 -2.93 -2.45 -13.91
C HIS A 189 -3.85 -3.62 -14.28
N ILE A 190 -3.41 -4.52 -15.16
CA ILE A 190 -4.20 -5.67 -15.63
C ILE A 190 -4.01 -6.90 -14.74
N ASN A 191 -5.04 -7.74 -14.70
CA ASN A 191 -5.01 -9.07 -14.13
C ASN A 191 -4.39 -10.05 -15.14
N VAL A 192 -3.30 -10.66 -14.71
CA VAL A 192 -2.45 -11.52 -15.53
C VAL A 192 -2.25 -12.81 -14.75
N ASP A 193 -2.68 -13.95 -15.30
CA ASP A 193 -2.31 -15.31 -14.89
C ASP A 193 -1.02 -15.73 -15.62
N VAL A 194 -0.48 -16.92 -15.34
CA VAL A 194 0.76 -17.39 -15.96
C VAL A 194 0.72 -17.39 -17.50
N ASP A 195 -0.39 -17.78 -18.11
CA ASP A 195 -0.54 -17.87 -19.57
C ASP A 195 -0.60 -16.48 -20.22
N ARG A 196 -1.33 -15.55 -19.59
CA ARG A 196 -1.39 -14.14 -19.99
C ARG A 196 -0.03 -13.47 -19.81
N LEU A 197 0.74 -13.83 -18.79
CA LEU A 197 2.09 -13.31 -18.56
C LEU A 197 3.02 -13.74 -19.70
N ILE A 198 2.98 -15.03 -20.07
CA ILE A 198 3.73 -15.56 -21.22
C ILE A 198 3.39 -14.77 -22.49
N ARG A 199 2.09 -14.53 -22.76
CA ARG A 199 1.65 -13.73 -23.92
C ARG A 199 2.20 -12.31 -23.90
N LEU A 200 2.17 -11.63 -22.75
CA LEU A 200 2.71 -10.28 -22.59
C LEU A 200 4.23 -10.23 -22.78
N LEU A 201 4.96 -11.20 -22.24
CA LEU A 201 6.41 -11.31 -22.39
C LEU A 201 6.78 -11.55 -23.86
N ASN A 202 6.08 -12.47 -24.55
CA ASN A 202 6.31 -12.73 -25.96
C ASN A 202 6.10 -11.49 -26.83
N GLU A 203 4.99 -10.76 -26.63
CA GLU A 203 4.73 -9.50 -27.35
C GLU A 203 5.84 -8.48 -27.09
N SER A 204 6.25 -8.35 -25.82
CA SER A 204 7.30 -7.43 -25.41
C SER A 204 8.65 -7.77 -26.05
N ILE A 205 9.04 -9.05 -26.06
CA ILE A 205 10.28 -9.54 -26.69
C ILE A 205 10.33 -9.19 -28.18
N GLN A 206 9.22 -9.36 -28.89
CA GLN A 206 9.14 -9.07 -30.32
C GLN A 206 9.27 -7.57 -30.63
N LYS A 207 8.69 -6.70 -29.81
CA LYS A 207 8.66 -5.25 -30.06
C LYS A 207 9.81 -4.48 -29.43
N PHE A 208 10.44 -5.00 -28.37
CA PHE A 208 11.38 -4.24 -27.51
C PHE A 208 12.47 -3.49 -28.29
N ARG A 209 13.15 -4.19 -29.21
CA ARG A 209 14.27 -3.63 -29.98
C ARG A 209 13.85 -2.56 -30.99
N LEU A 210 12.57 -2.54 -31.36
CA LEU A 210 12.00 -1.56 -32.30
C LEU A 210 11.58 -0.27 -31.60
N LEU A 211 11.42 -0.30 -30.27
CA LEU A 211 11.00 0.85 -29.49
C LEU A 211 12.15 1.82 -29.22
N LYS A 212 11.82 3.11 -29.08
CA LYS A 212 12.75 4.13 -28.58
C LYS A 212 13.09 3.89 -27.10
N LYS A 213 14.23 4.42 -26.66
CA LYS A 213 14.77 4.21 -25.30
C LYS A 213 13.81 4.62 -24.17
N SER A 214 13.03 5.68 -24.36
CA SER A 214 11.97 6.12 -23.44
C SER A 214 10.86 5.08 -23.30
N ALA A 215 10.30 4.60 -24.41
CA ALA A 215 9.29 3.55 -24.44
C ALA A 215 9.81 2.23 -23.84
N GLN A 216 11.07 1.87 -24.10
CA GLN A 216 11.71 0.71 -23.48
C GLN A 216 11.72 0.82 -21.95
N LEU A 217 12.04 1.99 -21.38
CA LEU A 217 12.03 2.21 -19.92
C LEU A 217 10.63 2.06 -19.30
N VAL A 218 9.61 2.62 -19.95
CA VAL A 218 8.21 2.50 -19.50
C VAL A 218 7.75 1.04 -19.58
N LEU A 219 8.07 0.34 -20.67
CA LEU A 219 7.74 -1.08 -20.84
C LEU A 219 8.40 -1.96 -19.76
N MET A 220 9.69 -1.76 -19.49
CA MET A 220 10.40 -2.51 -18.43
C MET A 220 9.77 -2.32 -17.06
N THR A 221 9.46 -1.07 -16.70
CA THR A 221 8.83 -0.73 -15.42
C THR A 221 7.45 -1.36 -15.31
N SER A 222 6.68 -1.34 -16.41
CA SER A 222 5.32 -1.88 -16.45
C SER A 222 5.32 -3.41 -16.38
N LEU A 223 6.24 -4.09 -17.08
CA LEU A 223 6.42 -5.53 -17.00
C LEU A 223 6.82 -6.00 -15.60
N GLU A 224 7.73 -5.27 -14.95
CA GLU A 224 8.14 -5.60 -13.59
C GLU A 224 6.95 -5.52 -12.62
N LYS A 225 6.13 -4.48 -12.71
CA LYS A 225 4.90 -4.35 -11.91
C LYS A 225 3.87 -5.42 -12.25
N ALA A 226 3.73 -5.82 -13.51
CA ALA A 226 2.83 -6.91 -13.91
C ALA A 226 3.26 -8.26 -13.29
N ILE A 227 4.56 -8.55 -13.22
CA ILE A 227 5.08 -9.73 -12.54
C ILE A 227 4.73 -9.70 -11.05
N TRP A 228 4.92 -8.56 -10.38
CA TRP A 228 4.52 -8.41 -8.97
C TRP A 228 3.02 -8.57 -8.77
N ASN A 229 2.20 -7.98 -9.63
CA ASN A 229 0.75 -8.09 -9.56
C ASN A 229 0.28 -9.54 -9.76
N TRP A 230 0.89 -10.29 -10.69
CA TRP A 230 0.64 -11.72 -10.85
C TRP A 230 1.00 -12.50 -9.59
N MET A 231 2.18 -12.26 -9.00
CA MET A 231 2.59 -12.93 -7.75
C MET A 231 1.68 -12.60 -6.55
N ASP A 232 1.20 -11.36 -6.45
CA ASP A 232 0.28 -10.92 -5.40
C ASP A 232 -1.14 -11.49 -5.59
N THR A 233 -1.60 -11.60 -6.84
CA THR A 233 -2.95 -12.09 -7.18
C THR A 233 -3.03 -13.62 -7.17
N TYR A 234 -2.01 -14.29 -7.70
CA TYR A 234 -1.94 -15.74 -7.89
C TYR A 234 -0.68 -16.34 -7.25
N PRO A 235 -0.47 -16.18 -5.93
CA PRO A 235 0.74 -16.65 -5.26
C PRO A 235 0.94 -18.17 -5.36
N ASN A 236 -0.15 -18.93 -5.51
CA ASN A 236 -0.09 -20.39 -5.71
C ASN A 236 0.52 -20.77 -7.06
N GLU A 237 0.23 -20.02 -8.14
CA GLU A 237 0.84 -20.28 -9.45
C GLU A 237 2.36 -20.08 -9.40
N PHE A 238 2.80 -19.03 -8.71
CA PHE A 238 4.23 -18.79 -8.48
C PHE A 238 4.87 -19.90 -7.61
N ALA A 239 4.20 -20.32 -6.53
CA ALA A 239 4.70 -21.42 -5.70
C ALA A 239 4.79 -22.74 -6.48
N ASP A 240 3.82 -23.03 -7.35
CA ASP A 240 3.84 -24.21 -8.22
C ASP A 240 4.94 -24.10 -9.29
N LEU A 241 5.19 -22.92 -9.85
CA LEU A 241 6.29 -22.66 -10.79
C LEU A 241 7.65 -22.99 -10.18
N GLN A 242 7.85 -22.72 -8.89
CA GLN A 242 9.10 -23.06 -8.19
C GLN A 242 9.33 -24.58 -8.09
N LYS A 243 8.27 -25.39 -8.12
CA LYS A 243 8.33 -26.85 -8.05
C LYS A 243 8.33 -27.51 -9.43
N LYS A 244 7.49 -27.01 -10.33
CA LYS A 244 7.29 -27.53 -11.68
C LYS A 244 7.74 -26.48 -12.69
N HIS A 245 8.76 -26.85 -13.46
CA HIS A 245 9.29 -25.97 -14.48
C HIS A 245 8.26 -25.71 -15.59
N ASN A 246 8.03 -24.44 -15.91
CA ASN A 246 7.29 -24.02 -17.10
C ASN A 246 8.30 -23.63 -18.19
N GLU A 247 8.46 -24.47 -19.20
CA GLU A 247 9.44 -24.26 -20.28
C GLU A 247 9.13 -23.02 -21.13
N GLU A 248 7.84 -22.72 -21.37
CA GLU A 248 7.45 -21.60 -22.22
C GLU A 248 7.76 -20.28 -21.53
N LEU A 249 7.37 -20.15 -20.26
CA LEU A 249 7.72 -19.00 -19.44
C LEU A 249 9.23 -18.82 -19.33
N ALA A 250 9.98 -19.90 -19.08
CA ALA A 250 11.44 -19.84 -18.99
C ALA A 250 12.07 -19.37 -20.30
N LYS A 251 11.60 -19.84 -21.47
CA LYS A 251 12.06 -19.37 -22.77
C LYS A 251 11.81 -17.87 -22.95
N CYS A 252 10.63 -17.38 -22.56
CA CYS A 252 10.33 -15.94 -22.58
C CYS A 252 11.26 -15.15 -21.64
N CYS A 253 11.42 -15.59 -20.40
CA CYS A 253 12.26 -14.93 -19.41
C CYS A 253 13.73 -14.88 -19.85
N GLU A 254 14.27 -15.96 -20.41
CA GLU A 254 15.61 -16.00 -20.97
C GLU A 254 15.77 -15.05 -22.16
N GLY A 255 14.83 -15.10 -23.12
CA GLY A 255 14.87 -14.25 -24.31
C GLY A 255 14.81 -12.76 -23.95
N LEU A 256 13.93 -12.39 -23.03
CA LEU A 256 13.86 -11.01 -22.54
C LEU A 256 15.12 -10.63 -21.76
N PHE A 257 15.66 -11.50 -20.91
CA PHE A 257 16.90 -11.23 -20.19
C PHE A 257 18.05 -10.90 -21.14
N ASP A 258 18.22 -11.67 -22.21
CA ASP A 258 19.31 -11.47 -23.18
C ASP A 258 19.14 -10.16 -23.97
N ILE A 259 17.90 -9.73 -24.23
CA ILE A 259 17.60 -8.40 -24.79
C ILE A 259 17.98 -7.29 -23.80
N LEU A 260 17.62 -7.43 -22.52
CA LEU A 260 17.93 -6.47 -21.46
C LEU A 260 19.44 -6.35 -21.20
N ASP A 261 20.16 -7.48 -21.24
CA ASP A 261 21.62 -7.51 -21.12
C ASP A 261 22.29 -6.72 -22.26
N SER A 262 21.75 -6.86 -23.48
CA SER A 262 22.22 -6.10 -24.65
C SER A 262 21.91 -4.60 -24.54
N PHE A 263 20.81 -4.21 -23.89
CA PHE A 263 20.47 -2.82 -23.58
C PHE A 263 21.39 -2.20 -22.51
N ALA A 264 22.00 -3.03 -21.66
CA ALA A 264 22.78 -2.62 -20.50
C ALA A 264 24.22 -2.19 -20.85
N ASP A 265 24.38 -1.39 -21.90
CA ASP A 265 25.66 -0.96 -22.49
C ASP A 265 26.52 -0.08 -21.56
N ASN A 266 25.89 0.65 -20.63
CA ASN A 266 26.54 1.56 -19.69
C ASN A 266 26.02 1.39 -18.26
N LYS A 267 26.59 2.14 -17.29
CA LYS A 267 26.18 2.06 -15.87
C LYS A 267 24.71 2.45 -15.65
N LYS A 268 24.19 3.42 -16.39
CA LYS A 268 22.80 3.88 -16.29
C LYS A 268 21.82 2.86 -16.86
N GLY A 269 22.15 2.24 -18.00
CA GLY A 269 21.39 1.15 -18.61
C GLY A 269 21.33 -0.06 -17.68
N ARG A 270 22.48 -0.48 -17.14
CA ARG A 270 22.55 -1.54 -16.11
C ARG A 270 21.64 -1.26 -14.91
N ALA A 271 21.77 -0.07 -14.32
CA ALA A 271 20.96 0.32 -13.18
C ALA A 271 19.44 0.25 -13.45
N ALA A 272 19.01 0.53 -14.68
CA ALA A 272 17.61 0.49 -15.07
C ALA A 272 17.07 -0.94 -15.27
N VAL A 273 17.89 -1.89 -15.76
CA VAL A 273 17.42 -3.24 -16.10
C VAL A 273 17.54 -4.25 -14.96
N TRP A 274 18.43 -4.04 -14.00
CA TRP A 274 18.71 -5.00 -12.92
C TRP A 274 17.46 -5.46 -12.14
N PRO A 275 16.53 -4.57 -11.75
CA PRO A 275 15.32 -4.96 -11.05
C PRO A 275 14.44 -5.95 -11.83
N LEU A 276 14.29 -5.77 -13.15
CA LEU A 276 13.53 -6.70 -13.99
C LEU A 276 14.33 -7.99 -14.24
N GLN A 277 15.64 -7.88 -14.50
CA GLN A 277 16.51 -9.04 -14.74
C GLN A 277 16.49 -10.05 -13.59
N ILE A 278 16.51 -9.60 -12.33
CA ILE A 278 16.43 -10.53 -11.19
C ILE A 278 15.07 -11.22 -11.11
N MET A 279 13.97 -10.51 -11.43
CA MET A 279 12.64 -11.11 -11.46
C MET A 279 12.55 -12.19 -12.53
N LEU A 280 13.07 -11.94 -13.74
CA LEU A 280 13.10 -12.95 -14.82
C LEU A 280 13.88 -14.21 -14.43
N LEU A 281 14.97 -14.08 -13.66
CA LEU A 281 15.71 -15.23 -13.14
C LEU A 281 14.92 -16.01 -12.08
N VAL A 282 14.22 -15.31 -11.18
CA VAL A 282 13.35 -15.94 -10.17
C VAL A 282 12.16 -16.68 -10.81
N LEU A 283 11.67 -16.19 -11.95
CA LEU A 283 10.67 -16.87 -12.79
C LEU A 283 11.24 -18.07 -13.58
N SER A 284 12.56 -18.27 -13.56
CA SER A 284 13.25 -19.37 -14.27
C SER A 284 14.04 -20.24 -13.29
N PRO A 285 13.38 -21.03 -12.40
CA PRO A 285 14.04 -21.70 -11.27
C PRO A 285 15.20 -22.61 -11.67
N LYS A 286 15.10 -23.31 -12.81
CA LYS A 286 16.17 -24.20 -13.32
C LYS A 286 17.43 -23.44 -13.76
N VAL A 287 17.25 -22.28 -14.39
CA VAL A 287 18.37 -21.41 -14.77
C VAL A 287 19.02 -20.82 -13.52
N LEU A 288 18.20 -20.38 -12.55
CA LEU A 288 18.70 -19.89 -11.27
C LEU A 288 19.45 -20.98 -10.49
N GLU A 289 18.94 -22.22 -10.48
CA GLU A 289 19.55 -23.38 -9.83
C GLU A 289 20.94 -23.67 -10.41
N GLU A 290 21.07 -23.68 -11.74
CA GLU A 290 22.35 -23.86 -12.40
C GLU A 290 23.35 -22.76 -12.06
N ILE A 291 22.92 -21.50 -12.07
CA ILE A 291 23.79 -20.35 -11.75
C ILE A 291 24.27 -20.40 -10.30
N VAL A 292 23.37 -20.66 -9.34
CA VAL A 292 23.70 -20.69 -7.91
C VAL A 292 24.60 -21.89 -7.58
N ASN A 293 24.32 -23.07 -8.16
CA ASN A 293 25.14 -24.26 -7.94
C ASN A 293 26.55 -24.10 -8.54
N ALA A 294 26.71 -23.28 -9.58
CA ALA A 294 28.02 -22.97 -10.14
C ALA A 294 28.92 -22.16 -9.21
N ASP A 295 28.39 -21.52 -8.16
CA ASP A 295 29.21 -20.92 -7.10
C ASP A 295 29.83 -21.98 -6.19
N SER A 296 29.23 -23.18 -6.15
CA SER A 296 29.73 -24.35 -5.39
C SER A 296 30.60 -25.29 -6.24
N GLY A 297 31.04 -24.85 -7.42
CA GLY A 297 31.92 -25.61 -8.32
C GLY A 297 31.21 -26.49 -9.35
N ALA A 298 29.88 -26.46 -9.44
CA ALA A 298 29.14 -27.14 -10.51
C ALA A 298 29.40 -26.50 -11.90
N PRO A 299 29.32 -27.26 -12.99
CA PRO A 299 29.44 -26.70 -14.34
C PRO A 299 28.28 -25.74 -14.63
N CYS A 300 28.60 -24.60 -15.26
CA CYS A 300 27.62 -23.62 -15.74
C CYS A 300 27.69 -23.57 -17.26
N SER A 301 26.54 -23.69 -17.91
CA SER A 301 26.41 -23.60 -19.37
C SER A 301 26.93 -22.24 -19.86
N PRO A 302 27.67 -22.20 -20.98
CA PRO A 302 28.10 -20.95 -21.59
C PRO A 302 26.92 -19.99 -21.87
N ARG A 303 25.73 -20.52 -22.14
CA ARG A 303 24.49 -19.75 -22.34
C ARG A 303 24.07 -18.97 -21.09
N HIS A 304 24.40 -19.45 -19.89
CA HIS A 304 24.04 -18.82 -18.62
C HIS A 304 25.18 -17.97 -18.02
N SER A 305 26.35 -17.91 -18.68
CA SER A 305 27.52 -17.16 -18.20
C SER A 305 27.22 -15.68 -17.94
N LYS A 306 26.52 -15.00 -18.85
CA LYS A 306 26.11 -13.59 -18.68
C LYS A 306 25.15 -13.40 -17.49
N LYS A 307 24.20 -14.34 -17.33
CA LYS A 307 23.24 -14.34 -16.22
C LYS A 307 23.95 -14.51 -14.86
N LYS A 308 24.97 -15.37 -14.80
CA LYS A 308 25.86 -15.49 -13.64
C LYS A 308 26.64 -14.20 -13.36
N GLN A 309 27.28 -13.61 -14.39
CA GLN A 309 28.02 -12.35 -14.26
C GLN A 309 27.15 -11.20 -13.75
N PHE A 310 25.88 -11.16 -14.14
CA PHE A 310 24.89 -10.23 -13.60
C PHE A 310 24.73 -10.41 -12.08
N ILE A 311 24.45 -11.64 -11.60
CA ILE A 311 24.32 -11.92 -10.16
C ILE A 311 25.59 -11.51 -9.40
N ASP A 312 26.77 -11.87 -9.92
CA ASP A 312 28.04 -11.50 -9.29
C ASP A 312 28.24 -9.98 -9.21
N SER A 313 27.79 -9.26 -10.24
CA SER A 313 27.86 -7.80 -10.27
C SER A 313 26.92 -7.16 -9.25
N VAL A 314 25.72 -7.71 -9.06
CA VAL A 314 24.78 -7.27 -8.03
C VAL A 314 25.35 -7.53 -6.63
N LYS A 315 25.86 -8.74 -6.37
CA LYS A 315 26.51 -9.11 -5.08
C LYS A 315 27.68 -8.17 -4.75
N ARG A 316 28.54 -7.87 -5.73
CA ARG A 316 29.67 -6.94 -5.54
C ARG A 316 29.22 -5.49 -5.29
N ALA A 317 28.12 -5.05 -5.90
CA ALA A 317 27.66 -3.66 -5.83
C ALA A 317 27.05 -3.28 -4.46
N ILE A 318 26.49 -4.24 -3.72
CA ILE A 318 25.98 -4.02 -2.34
C ILE A 318 27.07 -4.11 -1.27
N GLY A 319 28.23 -4.67 -1.59
CA GLY A 319 29.33 -4.81 -0.62
C GLY A 319 29.99 -3.49 -0.24
N GLN A 320 30.79 -3.53 0.83
CA GLN A 320 31.44 -2.35 1.44
C GLN A 320 32.30 -1.51 0.47
N HIS A 321 32.82 -2.11 -0.61
CA HIS A 321 33.63 -1.46 -1.65
C HIS A 321 32.87 -1.28 -2.98
N GLY A 322 31.63 -0.79 -2.92
CA GLY A 322 30.84 -0.47 -4.11
C GLY A 322 31.56 0.51 -5.05
N THR A 323 31.74 0.12 -6.31
CA THR A 323 32.52 0.89 -7.30
C THR A 323 31.76 2.10 -7.87
N SER A 324 30.44 2.18 -7.67
CA SER A 324 29.60 3.26 -8.20
C SER A 324 28.33 3.40 -7.37
N LYS A 325 28.06 4.61 -6.87
CA LYS A 325 26.84 4.94 -6.11
C LYS A 325 25.57 4.48 -6.84
N GLN A 326 25.44 4.82 -8.12
CA GLN A 326 24.28 4.45 -8.95
C GLN A 326 24.08 2.93 -9.05
N LEU A 327 25.15 2.16 -9.17
CA LEU A 327 25.04 0.71 -9.21
C LEU A 327 24.72 0.13 -7.83
N THR A 328 25.27 0.69 -6.74
CA THR A 328 24.88 0.29 -5.38
C THR A 328 23.40 0.57 -5.10
N GLU A 329 22.89 1.72 -5.54
CA GLU A 329 21.47 2.09 -5.45
C GLU A 329 20.58 1.11 -6.22
N ALA A 330 20.94 0.77 -7.47
CA ALA A 330 20.20 -0.22 -8.27
C ALA A 330 20.30 -1.64 -7.69
N ALA A 331 21.46 -2.00 -7.15
CA ALA A 331 21.67 -3.29 -6.50
C ALA A 331 20.80 -3.41 -5.25
N ALA A 332 20.66 -2.36 -4.44
CA ALA A 332 19.78 -2.34 -3.28
C ALA A 332 18.32 -2.65 -3.69
N VAL A 333 17.81 -1.97 -4.72
CA VAL A 333 16.46 -2.24 -5.27
C VAL A 333 16.31 -3.68 -5.74
N THR A 334 17.30 -4.18 -6.48
CA THR A 334 17.32 -5.52 -7.04
C THR A 334 17.35 -6.59 -5.94
N CYS A 335 18.17 -6.40 -4.91
CA CYS A 335 18.29 -7.30 -3.76
C CYS A 335 17.02 -7.33 -2.91
N VAL A 336 16.37 -6.17 -2.67
CA VAL A 336 15.11 -6.16 -1.93
C VAL A 336 14.01 -6.91 -2.70
N LYS A 337 13.94 -6.74 -4.02
CA LYS A 337 13.02 -7.49 -4.87
C LYS A 337 13.25 -9.00 -4.78
N LEU A 338 14.52 -9.44 -4.81
CA LEU A 338 14.86 -10.86 -4.62
C LEU A 338 14.44 -11.36 -3.22
N CYS A 339 14.76 -10.61 -2.16
CA CYS A 339 14.35 -10.96 -0.79
C CYS A 339 12.82 -11.09 -0.72
N LYS A 340 12.09 -10.11 -1.25
CA LYS A 340 10.61 -10.12 -1.28
C LYS A 340 10.07 -11.31 -2.05
N ALA A 341 10.60 -11.58 -3.25
CA ALA A 341 10.14 -12.69 -4.09
C ALA A 341 10.36 -14.05 -3.41
N SER A 342 11.46 -14.20 -2.67
CA SER A 342 11.73 -15.42 -1.90
C SER A 342 10.70 -15.68 -0.80
N THR A 343 10.01 -14.65 -0.29
CA THR A 343 8.94 -14.83 0.70
C THR A 343 7.69 -15.52 0.11
N TYR A 344 7.51 -15.48 -1.21
CA TYR A 344 6.39 -16.15 -1.90
C TYR A 344 6.70 -17.63 -2.18
N ILE A 345 7.90 -18.10 -1.84
CA ILE A 345 8.28 -19.51 -1.89
C ILE A 345 7.98 -20.14 -0.54
N ASN A 346 7.36 -21.33 -0.55
CA ASN A 346 7.02 -22.04 0.67
C ASN A 346 8.29 -22.47 1.43
N ASN A 347 8.33 -22.25 2.74
CA ASN A 347 9.47 -22.61 3.59
C ASN A 347 9.73 -24.12 3.69
N LEU A 348 8.75 -24.96 3.33
CA LEU A 348 8.91 -26.41 3.21
C LEU A 348 9.88 -26.79 2.06
N ASP A 349 10.04 -25.93 1.05
CA ASP A 349 11.03 -26.10 -0.02
C ASP A 349 12.38 -25.48 0.39
N SER A 350 12.90 -25.85 1.56
CA SER A 350 14.13 -25.28 2.14
C SER A 350 15.36 -25.39 1.23
N ASN A 351 15.34 -26.35 0.30
CA ASN A 351 16.40 -26.58 -0.69
C ASN A 351 16.31 -25.66 -1.92
N ASN A 352 15.29 -24.81 -2.01
CA ASN A 352 15.16 -23.88 -3.13
C ASN A 352 16.35 -22.90 -3.16
N VAL A 353 17.04 -22.85 -4.28
CA VAL A 353 18.27 -22.07 -4.49
C VAL A 353 18.07 -20.56 -4.31
N ALA A 354 16.84 -20.04 -4.43
CA ALA A 354 16.54 -18.64 -4.17
C ALA A 354 16.85 -18.29 -2.70
N PHE A 355 16.60 -19.21 -1.76
CA PHE A 355 16.97 -19.00 -0.35
C PHE A 355 18.48 -18.92 -0.18
N THR A 356 19.25 -19.82 -0.82
CA THR A 356 20.73 -19.78 -0.81
C THR A 356 21.25 -18.44 -1.33
N LEU A 357 20.70 -17.96 -2.45
CA LEU A 357 21.09 -16.68 -3.01
C LEU A 357 20.77 -15.51 -2.06
N VAL A 358 19.58 -15.51 -1.44
CA VAL A 358 19.17 -14.50 -0.45
C VAL A 358 20.08 -14.52 0.78
N GLN A 359 20.46 -15.69 1.28
CA GLN A 359 21.37 -15.79 2.43
C GLN A 359 22.72 -15.11 2.16
N ASN A 360 23.21 -15.16 0.92
CA ASN A 360 24.48 -14.55 0.53
C ASN A 360 24.45 -13.01 0.49
N ILE A 361 23.25 -12.39 0.40
CA ILE A 361 23.12 -10.94 0.21
C ILE A 361 22.42 -10.21 1.36
N ILE A 362 21.60 -10.90 2.16
CA ILE A 362 20.67 -10.26 3.10
C ILE A 362 21.37 -9.45 4.20
N ASN A 363 22.54 -9.89 4.65
CA ASN A 363 23.31 -9.19 5.69
C ASN A 363 23.92 -7.89 5.15
N GLU A 364 24.57 -7.93 3.98
CA GLU A 364 25.11 -6.73 3.32
C GLU A 364 23.98 -5.74 2.98
N LEU A 365 22.83 -6.24 2.52
CA LEU A 365 21.67 -5.39 2.23
C LEU A 365 21.12 -4.70 3.48
N LYS A 366 21.02 -5.41 4.61
CA LYS A 366 20.62 -4.80 5.89
C LYS A 366 21.62 -3.73 6.33
N ASN A 367 22.92 -4.02 6.24
CA ASN A 367 23.98 -3.06 6.59
C ASN A 367 23.95 -1.82 5.70
N LEU A 368 23.52 -1.96 4.44
CA LEU A 368 23.38 -0.83 3.51
C LEU A 368 22.13 0.03 3.81
N LEU A 369 20.98 -0.60 4.08
CA LEU A 369 19.70 0.10 4.24
C LEU A 369 19.42 0.59 5.66
N PHE A 370 19.88 -0.14 6.68
CA PHE A 370 19.62 0.14 8.09
C PHE A 370 20.90 0.54 8.84
N SER A 371 21.65 1.50 8.27
CA SER A 371 22.85 2.06 8.90
C SER A 371 22.59 3.45 9.48
N PRO A 372 22.62 3.62 10.82
CA PRO A 372 22.46 4.93 11.44
C PRO A 372 23.56 5.92 11.08
N SER A 373 24.79 5.44 10.83
CA SER A 373 25.95 6.29 10.55
C SER A 373 25.97 6.82 9.10
N LYS A 374 25.37 6.06 8.17
CA LYS A 374 25.26 6.44 6.76
C LYS A 374 23.88 6.06 6.22
N PRO A 375 22.86 6.90 6.43
CA PRO A 375 21.52 6.65 5.93
C PRO A 375 21.51 6.47 4.40
N PHE A 376 20.78 5.46 3.92
CA PHE A 376 20.62 5.21 2.50
C PHE A 376 19.78 6.32 1.85
N THR A 377 20.23 6.85 0.71
CA THR A 377 19.44 7.80 -0.08
C THR A 377 19.86 7.82 -1.56
N ARG A 378 18.87 7.73 -2.46
CA ARG A 378 19.00 7.93 -3.90
C ARG A 378 18.84 9.39 -4.33
N GLY A 379 18.67 10.31 -3.38
CA GLY A 379 18.45 11.73 -3.60
C GLY A 379 17.00 12.17 -3.35
N GLN A 380 16.76 13.48 -3.39
CA GLN A 380 15.49 14.09 -2.98
C GLN A 380 14.27 13.58 -3.77
N ASN A 381 14.44 13.27 -5.06
CA ASN A 381 13.36 12.77 -5.92
C ASN A 381 12.92 11.33 -5.58
N TYR A 382 13.67 10.61 -4.75
CA TYR A 382 13.43 9.19 -4.45
C TYR A 382 13.08 8.93 -2.98
N VAL A 383 12.90 9.97 -2.15
CA VAL A 383 12.71 9.80 -0.69
C VAL A 383 11.57 8.82 -0.36
N LEU A 384 10.39 8.98 -0.97
CA LEU A 384 9.26 8.07 -0.76
C LEU A 384 9.57 6.65 -1.27
N HIS A 385 10.20 6.53 -2.43
CA HIS A 385 10.61 5.25 -2.99
C HIS A 385 11.71 4.55 -2.16
N ASP A 386 12.56 5.29 -1.46
CA ASP A 386 13.58 4.78 -0.53
C ASP A 386 12.91 4.24 0.74
N ILE A 387 11.91 4.96 1.27
CA ILE A 387 11.10 4.50 2.39
C ILE A 387 10.36 3.20 2.03
N ASP A 388 9.68 3.15 0.89
CA ASP A 388 8.98 1.95 0.41
C ASP A 388 9.94 0.76 0.22
N LEU A 389 11.14 1.03 -0.30
CA LEU A 389 12.19 0.03 -0.45
C LEU A 389 12.64 -0.54 0.90
N MET A 390 12.80 0.32 1.92
CA MET A 390 13.17 -0.10 3.27
C MET A 390 12.05 -0.87 3.97
N ILE A 391 10.78 -0.49 3.75
CA ILE A 391 9.60 -1.23 4.23
C ILE A 391 9.58 -2.62 3.59
N ASP A 392 9.69 -2.72 2.26
CA ASP A 392 9.74 -4.01 1.55
C ASP A 392 10.91 -4.87 2.06
N CYS A 393 12.07 -4.27 2.34
CA CYS A 393 13.22 -4.97 2.91
C CYS A 393 12.95 -5.50 4.32
N PHE A 394 12.40 -4.66 5.21
CA PHE A 394 12.10 -5.03 6.59
C PHE A 394 11.09 -6.17 6.64
N VAL A 395 9.97 -6.05 5.92
CA VAL A 395 8.93 -7.08 5.83
C VAL A 395 9.51 -8.38 5.28
N SER A 396 10.37 -8.30 4.26
CA SER A 396 11.04 -9.48 3.72
C SER A 396 11.97 -10.14 4.75
N CYS A 397 12.79 -9.35 5.45
CA CYS A 397 13.68 -9.87 6.49
C CYS A 397 12.89 -10.58 7.60
N PHE A 398 11.79 -9.98 8.05
CA PHE A 398 10.88 -10.58 9.02
C PHE A 398 10.32 -11.92 8.53
N ARG A 399 9.87 -11.99 7.26
CA ARG A 399 9.31 -13.21 6.68
C ARG A 399 10.33 -14.32 6.46
N ILE A 400 11.58 -13.98 6.13
CA ILE A 400 12.65 -14.95 5.84
C ILE A 400 13.29 -15.48 7.13
N LYS A 401 13.64 -14.57 8.06
CA LYS A 401 14.32 -14.90 9.33
C LYS A 401 13.77 -13.99 10.44
N PRO A 402 12.57 -14.30 10.98
CA PRO A 402 11.89 -13.43 11.95
C PRO A 402 12.67 -13.22 13.24
N HIS A 403 13.56 -14.14 13.60
CA HIS A 403 14.40 -14.01 14.79
C HIS A 403 15.67 -13.15 14.58
N ASN A 404 16.00 -12.79 13.33
CA ASN A 404 17.13 -11.92 13.02
C ASN A 404 16.74 -10.44 13.19
N ASN A 405 16.98 -9.93 14.39
CA ASN A 405 16.46 -8.63 14.83
C ASN A 405 17.40 -7.43 14.58
N GLU A 406 18.39 -7.51 13.69
CA GLU A 406 19.33 -6.39 13.49
C GLU A 406 18.64 -5.12 12.99
N ALA A 407 17.83 -5.21 11.93
CA ALA A 407 17.06 -4.08 11.41
C ALA A 407 16.03 -3.58 12.44
N LEU A 408 15.39 -4.51 13.16
CA LEU A 408 14.44 -4.18 14.24
C LEU A 408 15.12 -3.40 15.36
N LYS A 409 16.32 -3.80 15.81
CA LYS A 409 17.09 -3.07 16.83
C LYS A 409 17.44 -1.65 16.41
N VAL A 410 17.86 -1.47 15.15
CA VAL A 410 18.15 -0.14 14.60
C VAL A 410 16.91 0.73 14.63
N CYS A 411 15.77 0.21 14.17
CA CYS A 411 14.54 0.98 14.08
C CYS A 411 13.80 1.17 15.41
N LEU A 412 14.07 0.34 16.43
CA LEU A 412 13.51 0.55 17.78
C LEU A 412 14.32 1.55 18.61
N ASN A 413 15.56 1.86 18.22
CA ASN A 413 16.40 2.77 18.99
C ASN A 413 15.77 4.17 19.05
N PRO A 414 15.49 4.73 20.25
CA PRO A 414 14.88 6.05 20.39
C PRO A 414 15.72 7.19 19.79
N ASN A 415 17.04 7.00 19.71
CA ASN A 415 17.98 7.97 19.15
C ASN A 415 18.17 7.84 17.63
N SER A 416 17.51 6.86 17.00
CA SER A 416 17.58 6.70 15.54
C SER A 416 16.78 7.79 14.82
N SER A 417 17.09 7.99 13.53
CA SER A 417 16.33 8.92 12.69
C SER A 417 14.86 8.52 12.66
N PHE A 418 13.99 9.54 12.68
CA PHE A 418 12.54 9.39 12.52
C PHE A 418 12.14 8.52 11.32
N LEU A 419 12.93 8.55 10.24
CA LEU A 419 12.71 7.71 9.06
C LEU A 419 12.70 6.22 9.41
N TYR A 420 13.56 5.76 10.32
CA TYR A 420 13.58 4.36 10.76
C TYR A 420 12.37 4.01 11.62
N HIS A 421 11.89 4.93 12.49
CA HIS A 421 10.64 4.74 13.23
C HIS A 421 9.46 4.61 12.27
N TYR A 422 9.39 5.47 11.25
CA TYR A 422 8.36 5.42 10.21
C TYR A 422 8.39 4.11 9.43
N VAL A 423 9.58 3.66 9.01
CA VAL A 423 9.75 2.36 8.32
C VAL A 423 9.31 1.21 9.21
N LEU A 424 9.66 1.20 10.50
CA LEU A 424 9.25 0.15 11.43
C LEU A 424 7.73 0.07 11.55
N ILE A 425 7.08 1.17 11.91
CA ILE A 425 5.64 1.18 12.15
C ILE A 425 4.87 0.83 10.87
N SER A 426 5.28 1.37 9.73
CA SER A 426 4.69 1.04 8.43
C SER A 426 4.87 -0.44 8.07
N SER A 427 6.03 -1.02 8.40
CA SER A 427 6.31 -2.44 8.15
C SER A 427 5.47 -3.35 9.03
N LEU A 428 5.36 -3.06 10.34
CA LEU A 428 4.52 -3.83 11.26
C LEU A 428 3.04 -3.74 10.85
N TYR A 429 2.58 -2.54 10.51
CA TYR A 429 1.21 -2.33 10.04
C TYR A 429 0.92 -3.14 8.77
N ARG A 430 1.88 -3.18 7.82
CA ARG A 430 1.76 -4.01 6.61
C ARG A 430 1.77 -5.51 6.91
N ILE A 431 2.56 -5.98 7.88
CA ILE A 431 2.57 -7.39 8.29
C ILE A 431 1.20 -7.82 8.83
N ILE A 432 0.50 -6.94 9.54
CA ILE A 432 -0.84 -7.21 10.11
C ILE A 432 -1.94 -7.13 9.04
N THR A 433 -1.91 -6.11 8.20
CA THR A 433 -3.04 -5.78 7.30
C THR A 433 -2.98 -6.48 5.95
N GLN A 434 -1.80 -6.92 5.49
CA GLN A 434 -1.67 -7.61 4.22
C GLN A 434 -2.25 -9.04 4.30
N PRO A 435 -2.99 -9.51 3.28
CA PRO A 435 -3.38 -10.92 3.19
C PRO A 435 -2.17 -11.86 3.31
N ARG A 436 -2.23 -12.80 4.26
CA ARG A 436 -1.08 -13.61 4.67
C ARG A 436 -1.00 -14.93 3.89
N LEU A 437 0.19 -15.29 3.40
CA LEU A 437 0.46 -16.66 2.96
C LEU A 437 0.60 -17.59 4.17
N PRO A 438 0.15 -18.86 4.11
CA PRO A 438 0.09 -19.75 5.27
C PRO A 438 1.42 -19.90 6.03
N TRP A 439 2.56 -19.83 5.33
CA TRP A 439 3.91 -19.99 5.88
C TRP A 439 4.57 -18.68 6.35
N TRP A 440 3.98 -17.51 6.14
CA TRP A 440 4.57 -16.26 6.65
C TRP A 440 4.47 -16.20 8.18
N PRO A 441 5.50 -15.76 8.90
CA PRO A 441 5.43 -15.61 10.35
C PRO A 441 4.32 -14.63 10.78
N GLN A 442 3.78 -14.85 11.98
CA GLN A 442 2.81 -13.97 12.60
C GLN A 442 3.50 -12.84 13.37
N ILE A 443 2.76 -11.77 13.61
CA ILE A 443 3.25 -10.55 14.28
C ILE A 443 3.55 -10.76 15.78
N ASP A 444 3.03 -11.83 16.37
CA ASP A 444 3.23 -12.23 17.77
C ASP A 444 4.70 -12.36 18.17
N LEU A 445 5.58 -12.67 17.21
CA LEU A 445 7.03 -12.69 17.40
C LEU A 445 7.63 -11.32 17.82
N VAL A 446 6.90 -10.23 17.62
CA VAL A 446 7.30 -8.85 17.99
C VAL A 446 6.71 -8.43 19.34
N TYR A 447 5.78 -9.19 19.94
CA TYR A 447 5.13 -8.81 21.20
C TYR A 447 6.13 -8.62 22.36
N ASN A 448 7.29 -9.27 22.33
CA ASN A 448 8.36 -9.05 23.32
C ASN A 448 9.04 -7.68 23.22
N LYS A 449 8.68 -6.85 22.22
CA LYS A 449 9.15 -5.45 22.04
C LYS A 449 8.10 -4.40 22.41
N SER A 450 7.02 -4.81 23.07
CA SER A 450 5.93 -3.92 23.45
C SER A 450 6.37 -2.72 24.31
N SER A 451 7.35 -2.91 25.20
CA SER A 451 7.90 -1.79 25.98
C SER A 451 8.54 -0.71 25.12
N ASP A 452 9.33 -1.11 24.11
CA ASP A 452 10.00 -0.19 23.20
C ASP A 452 8.98 0.53 22.31
N LEU A 453 7.94 -0.17 21.85
CA LEU A 453 6.85 0.41 21.06
C LEU A 453 6.01 1.41 21.86
N ARG A 454 5.72 1.12 23.13
CA ARG A 454 5.03 2.08 24.02
C ARG A 454 5.87 3.33 24.28
N LEU A 455 7.19 3.17 24.47
CA LEU A 455 8.10 4.31 24.61
C LEU A 455 8.09 5.18 23.33
N MET A 456 8.12 4.56 22.15
CA MET A 456 8.03 5.27 20.87
C MET A 456 6.71 6.02 20.72
N PHE A 457 5.59 5.41 21.11
CA PHE A 457 4.27 6.07 21.13
C PHE A 457 4.30 7.30 22.04
N THR A 458 4.74 7.14 23.30
CA THR A 458 4.78 8.23 24.27
C THR A 458 5.69 9.38 23.83
N ASP A 459 6.88 9.08 23.30
CA ASP A 459 7.80 10.09 22.77
C ASP A 459 7.21 10.85 21.57
N THR A 460 6.61 10.11 20.62
CA THR A 460 5.96 10.71 19.44
C THR A 460 4.76 11.58 19.84
N LEU A 461 3.94 11.10 20.78
CA LEU A 461 2.80 11.83 21.34
C LEU A 461 3.26 13.14 21.99
N ASN A 462 4.27 13.10 22.85
CA ASN A 462 4.80 14.28 23.52
C ASN A 462 5.33 15.32 22.52
N LYS A 463 6.08 14.88 21.51
CA LYS A 463 6.56 15.75 20.42
C LYS A 463 5.42 16.38 19.62
N ALA A 464 4.39 15.59 19.28
CA ALA A 464 3.22 16.08 18.56
C ALA A 464 2.42 17.12 19.36
N LEU A 465 2.28 16.91 20.67
CA LEU A 465 1.58 17.82 21.57
C LEU A 465 2.37 19.11 21.82
N GLN A 466 3.70 19.04 21.97
CA GLN A 466 4.55 20.22 22.13
C GLN A 466 4.58 21.11 20.88
N GLY A 467 4.59 20.52 19.68
CA GLY A 467 4.51 21.25 18.41
C GLY A 467 3.19 22.01 18.19
N CYS A 468 2.13 21.68 18.94
CA CYS A 468 0.86 22.40 18.89
C CYS A 468 0.83 23.67 19.78
N ILE A 469 1.74 23.79 20.75
CA ILE A 469 1.71 24.87 21.76
C ILE A 469 2.37 26.17 21.23
N THR A 470 3.33 26.06 20.30
CA THR A 470 4.10 27.21 19.78
C THR A 470 3.29 28.19 18.94
N HIS A 471 2.10 27.83 18.47
CA HIS A 471 1.22 28.75 17.73
C HIS A 471 0.34 29.64 18.61
N THR A 472 0.35 29.48 19.95
CA THR A 472 -0.60 30.20 20.82
C THR A 472 0.05 31.23 21.78
N THR A 473 1.38 31.35 21.83
CA THR A 473 2.03 32.39 22.65
C THR A 473 3.33 32.93 22.04
N LEU A 474 3.21 34.01 21.25
CA LEU A 474 4.28 34.99 21.12
C LEU A 474 3.75 36.35 21.62
N ARG A 475 3.70 36.51 22.94
CA ARG A 475 3.74 37.84 23.56
C ARG A 475 5.20 38.25 23.77
N MET A 476 5.47 39.50 23.41
CA MET A 476 6.78 40.13 23.37
C MET A 476 7.55 40.07 24.69
N ILE A 477 8.86 39.78 24.62
CA ILE A 477 9.90 40.44 25.43
C ILE A 477 11.20 40.52 24.59
N PRO A 478 11.88 41.68 24.48
CA PRO A 478 13.18 41.82 23.84
C PRO A 478 14.31 41.89 24.90
N SER A 479 15.32 41.01 24.85
CA SER A 479 16.63 41.29 25.45
C SER A 479 17.77 40.33 25.06
N PHE A 480 18.70 40.90 24.29
CA PHE A 480 20.18 40.83 24.27
C PHE A 480 20.99 39.64 24.86
N ALA A 481 21.72 38.99 23.91
CA ALA A 481 23.16 38.65 23.86
C ALA A 481 23.87 37.80 24.95
N LEU A 482 24.48 36.68 24.52
CA LEU A 482 25.95 36.49 24.50
C LEU A 482 26.36 35.26 23.67
N LYS A 483 27.39 35.46 22.83
CA LYS A 483 27.95 34.50 21.88
C LYS A 483 28.80 33.43 22.58
N GLY A 484 28.61 32.17 22.19
CA GLY A 484 29.60 31.10 22.28
C GLY A 484 29.55 30.27 21.00
N LYS A 485 30.62 30.31 20.19
CA LYS A 485 30.78 29.57 18.93
C LYS A 485 30.99 28.09 19.23
N GLU A 486 30.23 27.20 18.62
CA GLU A 486 30.72 25.92 18.11
C GLU A 486 29.79 25.38 17.02
N SER A 487 30.41 24.84 15.97
CA SER A 487 29.86 24.57 14.65
C SER A 487 28.97 23.34 14.61
N ALA A 488 27.65 23.53 14.55
CA ALA A 488 26.69 22.53 14.12
C ALA A 488 26.22 22.82 12.68
N SER A 489 26.36 21.82 11.82
CA SER A 489 25.92 21.76 10.43
C SER A 489 24.43 22.09 10.29
N LYS A 490 24.13 23.03 9.40
CA LYS A 490 22.78 23.52 9.08
C LYS A 490 21.95 22.43 8.38
N PHE A 491 21.10 21.73 9.11
CA PHE A 491 19.80 21.29 8.60
C PHE A 491 18.78 22.33 9.03
N LYS A 492 18.08 22.92 8.07
CA LYS A 492 17.16 24.04 8.28
C LYS A 492 15.74 23.48 8.24
N GLU A 493 15.34 22.74 9.27
CA GLU A 493 14.00 22.16 9.40
C GLU A 493 13.45 22.47 10.80
N LYS A 494 12.58 23.48 10.91
CA LYS A 494 11.71 23.66 12.09
C LYS A 494 10.24 23.86 11.71
N GLY A 495 9.94 24.06 10.42
CA GLY A 495 8.58 24.16 9.89
C GLY A 495 8.01 22.83 9.37
N ASP A 496 8.86 22.00 8.76
CA ASP A 496 8.43 20.78 8.04
C ASP A 496 8.38 19.51 8.89
N GLU A 497 8.87 19.52 10.15
CA GLU A 497 8.88 18.33 11.01
C GLU A 497 7.50 18.00 11.60
N ILE A 498 6.64 19.01 11.80
CA ILE A 498 5.34 18.86 12.49
C ILE A 498 4.39 17.93 11.70
N PRO A 499 4.18 18.10 10.38
CA PRO A 499 3.33 17.19 9.60
C PRO A 499 3.83 15.75 9.63
N VAL A 500 5.15 15.55 9.63
CA VAL A 500 5.77 14.23 9.61
C VAL A 500 5.52 13.51 10.94
N ILE A 501 5.73 14.20 12.08
CA ILE A 501 5.46 13.65 13.43
C ILE A 501 3.98 13.26 13.59
N LYS A 502 3.06 14.09 13.09
CA LYS A 502 1.62 13.79 13.11
C LYS A 502 1.29 12.54 12.31
N ASN A 503 1.91 12.35 11.15
CA ASN A 503 1.70 11.17 10.32
C ASN A 503 2.22 9.89 10.97
N LEU A 504 3.40 9.93 11.62
CA LEU A 504 3.88 8.78 12.40
C LEU A 504 2.95 8.48 13.58
N LEU A 505 2.49 9.50 14.30
CA LEU A 505 1.54 9.29 15.39
C LEU A 505 0.27 8.60 14.89
N LEU A 506 -0.30 9.06 13.77
CA LEU A 506 -1.44 8.40 13.13
C LEU A 506 -1.15 6.93 12.82
N LEU A 507 0.01 6.61 12.24
CA LEU A 507 0.40 5.24 11.92
C LEU A 507 0.60 4.38 13.18
N ILE A 508 1.14 4.94 14.26
CA ILE A 508 1.27 4.22 15.54
C ILE A 508 -0.13 3.92 16.09
N VAL A 509 -1.06 4.89 16.07
CA VAL A 509 -2.43 4.66 16.54
C VAL A 509 -3.15 3.62 15.67
N ARG A 510 -2.96 3.64 14.34
CA ARG A 510 -3.42 2.59 13.42
C ARG A 510 -2.85 1.22 13.76
N LEU A 511 -1.56 1.16 14.14
CA LEU A 511 -0.93 -0.08 14.56
C LEU A 511 -1.57 -0.64 15.84
N ILE A 512 -1.86 0.24 16.82
CA ILE A 512 -2.54 -0.13 18.06
C ILE A 512 -3.95 -0.64 17.77
N HIS A 513 -4.68 0.05 16.88
CA HIS A 513 -6.01 -0.37 16.45
C HIS A 513 -5.96 -1.76 15.78
N ALA A 514 -5.03 -1.96 14.85
CA ALA A 514 -4.95 -3.19 14.06
C ALA A 514 -4.53 -4.42 14.90
N ASP A 515 -3.56 -4.26 15.82
CA ASP A 515 -3.19 -5.31 16.77
C ASP A 515 -2.78 -4.72 18.14
N PRO A 516 -3.71 -4.64 19.11
CA PRO A 516 -3.43 -4.09 20.43
C PRO A 516 -2.40 -4.88 21.25
N MET A 517 -2.16 -6.16 20.92
CA MET A 517 -1.22 -7.00 21.68
C MET A 517 0.23 -6.51 21.56
N LEU A 518 0.55 -5.78 20.49
CA LEU A 518 1.84 -5.08 20.33
C LEU A 518 2.09 -4.02 21.42
N MET A 519 1.05 -3.55 22.09
CA MET A 519 1.18 -2.61 23.21
C MET A 519 0.81 -3.24 24.55
N LEU A 520 -0.02 -4.28 24.59
CA LEU A 520 -0.50 -4.89 25.85
C LEU A 520 0.40 -6.02 26.37
N ASN A 521 1.30 -6.60 25.56
CA ASN A 521 2.16 -7.66 26.06
C ASN A 521 3.20 -7.13 27.07
N ASN A 522 3.27 -7.79 28.22
CA ASN A 522 4.12 -7.39 29.36
C ASN A 522 4.80 -8.59 30.03
N GLN A 523 5.23 -9.58 29.23
CA GLN A 523 5.90 -10.78 29.74
C GLN A 523 7.03 -10.45 30.72
N GLY A 524 6.97 -11.03 31.91
CA GLY A 524 8.00 -10.91 32.95
C GLY A 524 7.94 -9.65 33.82
N LYS A 525 6.92 -8.79 33.67
CA LYS A 525 6.68 -7.64 34.55
C LYS A 525 5.74 -7.98 35.70
N THR A 526 5.81 -7.20 36.78
CA THR A 526 4.90 -7.34 37.93
C THR A 526 3.53 -6.72 37.65
N GLY A 527 2.44 -7.23 38.26
CA GLY A 527 1.07 -6.71 38.02
C GLY A 527 0.91 -5.20 38.15
N HIS A 528 1.60 -4.54 39.08
CA HIS A 528 1.57 -3.08 39.21
C HIS A 528 2.21 -2.36 38.01
N GLU A 529 3.34 -2.86 37.50
CA GLU A 529 3.98 -2.29 36.29
C GLU A 529 3.15 -2.53 35.03
N ILE A 530 2.47 -3.68 34.96
CA ILE A 530 1.53 -4.01 33.89
C ILE A 530 0.37 -3.01 33.91
N GLN A 531 -0.27 -2.83 35.06
CA GLN A 531 -1.35 -1.87 35.25
C GLN A 531 -0.92 -0.44 34.88
N SER A 532 0.22 0.04 35.39
CA SER A 532 0.76 1.36 35.06
C SER A 532 1.00 1.52 33.55
N SER A 533 1.62 0.51 32.91
CA SER A 533 1.89 0.55 31.47
C SER A 533 0.60 0.65 30.63
N THR A 534 -0.43 -0.08 31.03
CA THR A 534 -1.73 -0.09 30.34
C THR A 534 -2.49 1.23 30.58
N LEU A 535 -2.46 1.75 31.80
CA LEU A 535 -3.06 3.03 32.16
C LEU A 535 -2.42 4.19 31.37
N ASP A 536 -1.09 4.23 31.29
CA ASP A 536 -0.35 5.26 30.55
C ASP A 536 -0.68 5.24 29.04
N LEU A 537 -0.74 4.04 28.45
CA LEU A 537 -1.12 3.85 27.06
C LEU A 537 -2.54 4.39 26.79
N ILE A 538 -3.51 3.98 27.60
CA ILE A 538 -4.91 4.36 27.42
C ILE A 538 -5.10 5.86 27.66
N ASN A 539 -4.47 6.44 28.69
CA ASN A 539 -4.49 7.87 28.93
C ASN A 539 -3.86 8.65 27.76
N GLY A 540 -2.76 8.15 27.19
CA GLY A 540 -2.15 8.71 25.99
C GLY A 540 -3.12 8.77 24.80
N LEU A 541 -3.85 7.68 24.53
CA LEU A 541 -4.87 7.64 23.47
C LEU A 541 -6.07 8.55 23.77
N VAL A 542 -6.58 8.55 25.01
CA VAL A 542 -7.68 9.43 25.43
C VAL A 542 -7.31 10.89 25.23
N SER A 543 -6.05 11.26 25.47
CA SER A 543 -5.56 12.63 25.27
C SER A 543 -5.66 13.12 23.81
N LEU A 544 -5.77 12.20 22.85
CA LEU A 544 -5.90 12.49 21.41
C LEU A 544 -7.36 12.69 20.97
N VAL A 545 -8.33 12.06 21.65
CA VAL A 545 -9.75 12.04 21.25
C VAL A 545 -10.36 13.44 21.11
N TYR A 546 -9.95 14.39 21.97
CA TYR A 546 -10.50 15.75 21.98
C TYR A 546 -9.53 16.79 21.40
N LYS A 547 -8.59 16.39 20.54
CA LYS A 547 -7.61 17.32 19.94
C LYS A 547 -8.10 17.86 18.59
N PRO A 548 -8.48 19.15 18.50
CA PRO A 548 -9.03 19.71 17.25
C PRO A 548 -7.98 19.86 16.14
N THR A 549 -6.69 19.85 16.48
CA THR A 549 -5.59 20.07 15.52
C THR A 549 -5.22 18.83 14.69
N MET A 550 -5.81 17.67 14.99
CA MET A 550 -5.51 16.37 14.37
C MET A 550 -6.77 15.46 14.32
N PRO A 551 -7.79 15.80 13.52
CA PRO A 551 -9.07 15.07 13.49
C PRO A 551 -8.90 13.60 13.09
N ASP A 552 -8.04 13.29 12.11
CA ASP A 552 -7.79 11.91 11.67
C ASP A 552 -7.17 11.04 12.79
N VAL A 553 -6.25 11.62 13.56
CA VAL A 553 -5.62 10.94 14.71
C VAL A 553 -6.64 10.74 15.84
N ALA A 554 -7.50 11.74 16.08
CA ALA A 554 -8.56 11.65 17.08
C ALA A 554 -9.55 10.53 16.76
N GLN A 555 -10.02 10.46 15.50
CA GLN A 555 -10.92 9.41 15.05
C GLN A 555 -10.28 8.01 15.19
N GLU A 556 -9.04 7.85 14.72
CA GLU A 556 -8.35 6.57 14.84
C GLU A 556 -8.09 6.18 16.30
N ALA A 557 -7.82 7.15 17.19
CA ALA A 557 -7.65 6.90 18.62
C ALA A 557 -8.95 6.43 19.27
N MET A 558 -10.10 6.95 18.84
CA MET A 558 -11.41 6.47 19.29
C MET A 558 -11.64 5.02 18.90
N GLU A 559 -11.34 4.64 17.65
CA GLU A 559 -11.44 3.24 17.19
C GLU A 559 -10.45 2.32 17.94
N ALA A 560 -9.20 2.74 18.10
CA ALA A 560 -8.19 2.00 18.86
C ALA A 560 -8.62 1.76 20.32
N LEU A 561 -9.17 2.78 20.97
CA LEU A 561 -9.72 2.67 22.32
C LEU A 561 -10.92 1.71 22.36
N LEU A 562 -11.79 1.72 21.36
CA LEU A 562 -12.93 0.82 21.30
C LEU A 562 -12.48 -0.64 21.21
N VAL A 563 -11.48 -0.93 20.37
CA VAL A 563 -10.88 -2.27 20.28
C VAL A 563 -10.18 -2.67 21.59
N LEU A 564 -9.44 -1.76 22.23
CA LEU A 564 -8.81 -2.00 23.54
C LEU A 564 -9.82 -2.30 24.65
N HIS A 565 -11.05 -1.77 24.56
CA HIS A 565 -12.12 -2.00 25.51
C HIS A 565 -12.95 -3.25 25.21
N GLN A 566 -12.69 -3.99 24.13
CA GLN A 566 -13.35 -5.27 23.92
C GLN A 566 -13.07 -6.20 25.12
N PRO A 567 -14.04 -7.00 25.60
CA PRO A 567 -13.90 -7.79 26.81
C PRO A 567 -12.64 -8.68 26.83
N GLU A 568 -12.32 -9.31 25.70
CA GLU A 568 -11.13 -10.16 25.53
C GLU A 568 -9.82 -9.37 25.68
N LYS A 569 -9.84 -8.07 25.34
CA LYS A 569 -8.68 -7.18 25.46
C LYS A 569 -8.55 -6.61 26.87
N ILE A 570 -9.66 -6.35 27.55
CA ILE A 570 -9.66 -5.94 28.96
C ILE A 570 -9.03 -7.02 29.85
N GLU A 571 -9.32 -8.30 29.59
CA GLU A 571 -8.74 -9.42 30.34
C GLU A 571 -7.20 -9.44 30.32
N VAL A 572 -6.59 -8.95 29.24
CA VAL A 572 -5.13 -8.88 29.09
C VAL A 572 -4.53 -7.54 29.50
N TRP A 573 -5.34 -6.56 29.94
CA TRP A 573 -4.83 -5.30 30.50
C TRP A 573 -3.94 -5.53 31.71
N ASN A 574 -4.32 -6.48 32.55
CA ASN A 574 -3.54 -7.02 33.65
C ASN A 574 -4.08 -8.41 34.04
N PRO A 575 -3.45 -9.50 33.57
CA PRO A 575 -3.91 -10.86 33.86
C PRO A 575 -3.91 -11.21 35.36
N GLU A 576 -3.11 -10.53 36.19
CA GLU A 576 -3.04 -10.79 37.64
C GLU A 576 -4.22 -10.17 38.40
N ALA A 577 -4.75 -9.04 37.92
CA ALA A 577 -5.83 -8.30 38.57
C ALA A 577 -6.75 -7.60 37.55
N PRO A 578 -7.48 -8.37 36.72
CA PRO A 578 -8.23 -7.83 35.59
C PRO A 578 -9.39 -6.93 36.02
N ILE A 579 -10.12 -7.26 37.11
CA ILE A 579 -11.24 -6.45 37.61
C ILE A 579 -10.77 -5.13 38.20
N ASN A 580 -9.74 -5.15 39.06
CA ASN A 580 -9.18 -3.93 39.65
C ASN A 580 -8.64 -2.99 38.57
N THR A 581 -7.92 -3.56 37.60
CA THR A 581 -7.36 -2.80 36.48
C THR A 581 -8.46 -2.25 35.57
N PHE A 582 -9.51 -3.03 35.31
CA PHE A 582 -10.69 -2.58 34.58
C PHE A 582 -11.32 -1.35 35.25
N TRP A 583 -11.58 -1.42 36.56
CA TRP A 583 -12.21 -0.32 37.28
C TRP A 583 -11.35 0.94 37.28
N ASP A 584 -10.06 0.81 37.52
CA ASP A 584 -9.12 1.93 37.53
C ASP A 584 -9.02 2.59 36.15
N VAL A 585 -8.60 1.83 35.15
CA VAL A 585 -8.36 2.33 33.79
C VAL A 585 -9.64 2.82 33.14
N SER A 586 -10.71 2.00 33.14
CA SER A 586 -11.93 2.33 32.40
C SER A 586 -12.68 3.50 33.03
N SER A 587 -12.67 3.62 34.36
CA SER A 587 -13.30 4.77 35.03
C SER A 587 -12.56 6.06 34.76
N GLN A 588 -11.22 6.02 34.67
CA GLN A 588 -10.41 7.18 34.31
C GLN A 588 -10.72 7.70 32.89
N VAL A 589 -10.93 6.79 31.92
CA VAL A 589 -11.35 7.14 30.55
C VAL A 589 -12.69 7.90 30.59
N LEU A 590 -13.69 7.34 31.27
CA LEU A 590 -15.02 7.95 31.35
C LEU A 590 -14.99 9.30 32.07
N PHE A 591 -14.26 9.39 33.18
CA PHE A 591 -14.10 10.63 33.93
C PHE A 591 -13.51 11.72 33.04
N THR A 592 -12.41 11.42 32.35
CA THR A 592 -11.70 12.39 31.49
C THR A 592 -12.59 12.88 30.36
N ILE A 593 -13.22 11.97 29.60
CA ILE A 593 -14.09 12.36 28.48
C ILE A 593 -15.33 13.12 28.95
N SER A 594 -15.97 12.66 30.04
CA SER A 594 -17.16 13.34 30.61
C SER A 594 -16.80 14.74 31.10
N GLN A 595 -15.64 14.91 31.74
CA GLN A 595 -15.15 16.22 32.15
C GLN A 595 -14.96 17.16 30.94
N LYS A 596 -14.37 16.66 29.84
CA LYS A 596 -14.18 17.44 28.61
C LYS A 596 -15.49 17.82 27.93
N LEU A 597 -16.48 16.92 27.94
CA LEU A 597 -17.83 17.18 27.42
C LEU A 597 -18.53 18.27 28.24
N ILE A 598 -18.50 18.18 29.58
CA ILE A 598 -19.11 19.16 30.49
C ILE A 598 -18.43 20.53 30.37
N GLN A 599 -17.11 20.57 30.22
CA GLN A 599 -16.34 21.81 30.06
C GLN A 599 -16.42 22.42 28.65
N HIS A 600 -17.21 21.83 27.76
CA HIS A 600 -17.35 22.24 26.37
C HIS A 600 -16.01 22.33 25.59
N GLN A 601 -15.06 21.44 25.88
CA GLN A 601 -13.74 21.41 25.26
C GLN A 601 -13.67 20.47 24.03
N ILE A 602 -14.83 20.05 23.53
CA ILE A 602 -15.01 19.15 22.40
C ILE A 602 -15.77 19.91 21.32
N MET A 603 -15.35 19.75 20.06
CA MET A 603 -16.04 20.36 18.91
C MET A 603 -17.08 19.42 18.31
N ASP A 604 -16.82 18.11 18.29
CA ASP A 604 -17.70 17.10 17.69
C ASP A 604 -18.41 16.25 18.77
N TYR A 605 -19.47 16.81 19.34
CA TYR A 605 -20.23 16.15 20.41
C TYR A 605 -20.94 14.89 19.93
N THR A 606 -21.44 14.90 18.70
CA THR A 606 -22.32 13.84 18.20
C THR A 606 -21.54 12.53 18.09
N ASP A 607 -20.37 12.58 17.48
CA ASP A 607 -19.59 11.37 17.24
C ASP A 607 -18.89 10.89 18.50
N ILE A 608 -18.44 11.80 19.38
CA ILE A 608 -17.90 11.41 20.70
C ILE A 608 -18.98 10.77 21.59
N LEU A 609 -20.23 11.26 21.57
CA LEU A 609 -21.31 10.65 22.36
C LEU A 609 -21.69 9.25 21.85
N LYS A 610 -21.72 9.04 20.53
CA LYS A 610 -21.93 7.71 19.93
C LYS A 610 -20.81 6.75 20.35
N TRP A 611 -19.56 7.20 20.23
CA TRP A 611 -18.41 6.41 20.64
C TRP A 611 -18.42 6.10 22.15
N LEU A 612 -18.76 7.08 23.00
CA LEU A 612 -18.84 6.88 24.44
C LEU A 612 -19.91 5.84 24.79
N ARG A 613 -21.07 5.86 24.11
CA ARG A 613 -22.08 4.80 24.22
C ARG A 613 -21.47 3.44 23.89
N ASP A 614 -20.71 3.32 22.81
CA ASP A 614 -20.14 2.05 22.38
C ASP A 614 -19.07 1.54 23.36
N ILE A 615 -18.26 2.43 23.95
CA ILE A 615 -17.37 2.10 25.08
C ILE A 615 -18.16 1.57 26.28
N LEU A 616 -19.28 2.21 26.65
CA LEU A 616 -20.14 1.74 27.74
C LEU A 616 -20.74 0.35 27.45
N MET A 617 -21.08 0.06 26.19
CA MET A 617 -21.52 -1.29 25.79
C MET A 617 -20.43 -2.33 26.02
N CYS A 618 -19.18 -2.02 25.63
CA CYS A 618 -18.04 -2.89 25.87
C CYS A 618 -17.79 -3.15 27.37
N ARG A 619 -17.88 -2.10 28.20
CA ARG A 619 -17.79 -2.22 29.67
C ARG A 619 -18.87 -3.15 30.22
N ASN A 620 -20.12 -2.96 29.80
CA ASN A 620 -21.24 -3.81 30.22
C ASN A 620 -21.02 -5.26 29.79
N ALA A 621 -20.51 -5.50 28.58
CA ALA A 621 -20.20 -6.84 28.09
C ALA A 621 -19.10 -7.53 28.93
N PHE A 622 -18.04 -6.81 29.30
CA PHE A 622 -16.99 -7.34 30.18
C PHE A 622 -17.51 -7.67 31.58
N LEU A 623 -18.26 -6.74 32.19
CA LEU A 623 -18.90 -6.95 33.49
C LEU A 623 -19.89 -8.12 33.47
N LEU A 624 -20.61 -8.31 32.35
CA LEU A 624 -21.53 -9.43 32.17
C LEU A 624 -20.81 -10.79 32.24
N ARG A 625 -19.57 -10.88 31.75
CA ARG A 625 -18.74 -12.09 31.80
C ARG A 625 -18.15 -12.35 33.20
N HIS A 626 -18.00 -11.31 34.01
CA HIS A 626 -17.34 -11.37 35.32
C HIS A 626 -18.25 -11.01 36.51
N LYS A 627 -19.57 -11.18 36.36
CA LYS A 627 -20.57 -10.76 37.36
C LYS A 627 -20.30 -11.26 38.77
N ASP A 628 -19.73 -12.46 38.89
CA ASP A 628 -19.48 -13.12 40.16
C ASP A 628 -18.37 -12.44 40.98
N TYR A 629 -17.50 -11.66 40.33
CA TYR A 629 -16.35 -11.00 40.95
C TYR A 629 -16.31 -9.49 40.74
N ALA A 630 -17.18 -8.94 39.88
CA ALA A 630 -17.15 -7.53 39.49
C ALA A 630 -17.57 -6.53 40.59
N ASN A 631 -18.32 -7.00 41.60
CA ASN A 631 -18.84 -6.20 42.72
C ASN A 631 -18.17 -6.53 44.07
N LEU A 632 -17.18 -7.43 44.06
CA LEU A 632 -16.29 -7.69 45.20
C LEU A 632 -15.14 -6.67 45.16
#